data_AF-A0A2I0NRY6-F1
#
_entry.id   AF-A0A2I0NRY6-F1
#
_cell.length_a   1.000
_cell.length_b   1.000
_cell.length_c   1.000
_cell.angle_alpha   90.00
_cell.angle_beta   90.00
_cell.angle_gamma   90.00
#
_symmetry.space_group_name_H-M   'P 1'
#
loop_
_entity.id
_entity.type
_entity.pdbx_description
1 polymer ?
#
loop_
_entity_poly.entity_id
_entity_poly.type
_entity_poly.pdbx_seq_one_letter_code
_entity_poly.pdbx_strand_id
1 'polypeptide(L)'
;MEESATEFNLLKRHVEQLLKIKCSNYKEDYIKRRFLSRMRSTNSTSYADYLRYLKAHPAENEPLRNALTINVTEFFRDKEVFDEIKNTVLPA
;
A
#
# COMPACT_ATOMS: atom_id res chain seq x y z
N MET A 1 16.43 -10.78 17.15
CA MET A 1 16.06 -10.24 15.81
C MET A 1 14.83 -10.92 15.19
N GLU A 2 14.32 -12.03 15.73
CA GLU A 2 13.11 -12.73 15.23
C GLU A 2 11.77 -12.07 15.59
N GLU A 3 11.69 -11.31 16.68
CA GLU A 3 10.45 -10.64 17.11
C GLU A 3 9.91 -9.67 16.04
N SER A 4 10.78 -8.83 15.48
CA SER A 4 10.40 -7.83 14.46
C SER A 4 9.80 -8.47 13.19
N ALA A 5 10.26 -9.65 12.79
CA ALA A 5 9.72 -10.38 11.64
C ALA A 5 8.32 -10.94 11.94
N THR A 6 8.08 -11.42 13.16
CA THR A 6 6.78 -11.91 13.59
C THR A 6 5.77 -10.77 13.66
N GLU A 7 6.14 -9.64 14.28
CA GLU A 7 5.29 -8.45 14.37
C GLU A 7 4.96 -7.88 12.97
N PHE A 8 5.92 -7.86 12.06
CA PHE A 8 5.71 -7.45 10.68
C PHE A 8 4.67 -8.32 9.97
N ASN A 9 4.76 -9.65 10.12
CA ASN A 9 3.81 -10.58 9.51
C ASN A 9 2.40 -10.42 10.09
N LEU A 10 2.28 -10.15 11.39
CA LEU A 10 1.00 -9.87 12.04
C LEU A 10 0.37 -8.58 11.51
N LEU A 11 1.16 -7.50 11.42
CA LEU A 11 0.70 -6.24 10.84
C LEU A 11 0.27 -6.44 9.39
N LYS A 12 1.10 -7.10 8.57
CA LYS A 12 0.81 -7.38 7.16
C LYS A 12 -0.54 -8.09 7.01
N ARG A 13 -0.76 -9.19 7.74
CA ARG A 13 -2.03 -9.94 7.69
C ARG A 13 -3.23 -9.09 8.07
N HIS A 14 -3.11 -8.28 9.12
CA HIS A 14 -4.20 -7.40 9.55
C HIS A 14 -4.56 -6.37 8.48
N VAL A 15 -3.55 -5.78 7.84
CA VAL A 15 -3.72 -4.79 6.78
C VAL A 15 -4.32 -5.40 5.51
N GLU A 16 -3.90 -6.61 5.13
CA GLU A 16 -4.49 -7.35 4.00
C GLU A 16 -5.99 -7.62 4.23
N GLN A 17 -6.39 -7.97 5.46
CA GLN A 17 -7.79 -8.17 5.82
C GLN A 17 -8.58 -6.86 5.82
N LEU A 18 -8.00 -5.78 6.35
CA LEU A 18 -8.67 -4.49 6.52
C LEU A 18 -8.84 -3.74 5.19
N LEU A 19 -7.80 -3.72 4.35
CA LEU A 19 -7.79 -2.97 3.10
C LEU A 19 -8.16 -3.81 1.87
N LYS A 20 -8.29 -5.13 2.01
CA LYS A 20 -8.49 -6.09 0.91
C LYS A 20 -7.44 -5.95 -0.21
N ILE A 21 -6.25 -5.48 0.13
CA ILE A 21 -5.10 -5.40 -0.78
C ILE A 21 -4.27 -6.66 -0.60
N LYS A 22 -3.93 -7.37 -1.68
CA LYS A 22 -2.97 -8.47 -1.63
C LYS A 22 -1.55 -7.91 -1.59
N CYS A 23 -0.99 -7.80 -0.38
CA CYS A 23 0.40 -7.36 -0.20
C CYS A 23 1.39 -8.39 -0.77
N SER A 24 0.98 -9.64 -0.99
CA SER A 24 1.75 -10.70 -1.67
C SER A 24 2.18 -10.34 -3.10
N ASN A 25 1.51 -9.39 -3.76
CA ASN A 25 1.87 -8.94 -5.11
C ASN A 25 3.00 -7.89 -5.09
N TYR A 26 3.43 -7.44 -3.91
CA TYR A 26 4.46 -6.42 -3.76
C TYR A 26 5.72 -7.01 -3.11
N LYS A 27 6.88 -6.48 -3.51
CA LYS A 27 8.16 -6.83 -2.85
C LYS A 27 8.07 -6.50 -1.36
N GLU A 28 8.53 -7.40 -0.51
CA GLU A 28 8.44 -7.25 0.94
C GLU A 28 9.13 -5.98 1.44
N ASP A 29 10.28 -5.62 0.85
CA ASP A 29 11.00 -4.37 1.11
C ASP A 29 10.18 -3.11 0.82
N TYR A 30 9.33 -3.15 -0.21
CA TYR A 30 8.45 -2.02 -0.53
C TYR A 30 7.43 -1.82 0.59
N ILE A 31 6.77 -2.89 1.03
CA ILE A 31 5.79 -2.86 2.11
C ILE A 31 6.43 -2.44 3.44
N LYS A 32 7.60 -3.00 3.77
CA LYS A 32 8.38 -2.61 4.97
C LYS A 32 8.66 -1.12 4.98
N ARG A 33 9.15 -0.54 3.87
CA ARG A 33 9.42 0.90 3.76
C ARG A 33 8.16 1.75 3.98
N ARG A 34 7.01 1.32 3.44
CA ARG A 34 5.74 2.03 3.63
C ARG A 34 5.26 1.97 5.08
N PHE A 35 5.32 0.81 5.73
CA PHE A 35 5.01 0.69 7.15
C PHE A 35 5.94 1.54 8.01
N LEU A 36 7.26 1.49 7.79
CA LEU A 36 8.23 2.32 8.51
C LEU A 36 7.95 3.82 8.32
N SER A 37 7.54 4.25 7.12
CA SER A 37 7.15 5.64 6.86
C SER A 37 5.91 6.05 7.66
N ARG A 38 4.91 5.18 7.76
CA ARG A 38 3.70 5.45 8.56
C ARG A 38 4.00 5.44 10.06
N MET A 39 4.76 4.45 10.53
CA MET A 39 5.23 4.37 11.92
C MET A 39 5.95 5.65 12.36
N ARG A 40 6.82 6.21 11.52
CA ARG A 40 7.46 7.51 11.80
C ARG A 40 6.46 8.67 11.87
N SER A 41 5.41 8.63 11.05
CA SER A 41 4.37 9.66 11.01
C SER A 41 3.43 9.59 12.22
N THR A 42 3.21 8.39 12.77
CA THR A 42 2.37 8.14 13.95
C THR A 42 3.17 8.04 15.24
N ASN A 43 4.48 8.29 15.18
CA ASN A 43 5.42 8.22 16.29
C ASN A 43 5.49 6.83 16.98
N SER A 44 5.21 5.76 16.22
CA SER A 44 5.24 4.37 16.69
C SER A 44 6.65 3.78 16.61
N THR A 45 7.08 3.13 17.69
CA THR A 45 8.45 2.61 17.83
C THR A 45 8.61 1.15 17.38
N SER A 46 7.52 0.38 17.33
CA SER A 46 7.50 -1.01 16.86
C SER A 46 6.29 -1.32 15.98
N TYR A 47 6.35 -2.42 15.22
CA TYR A 47 5.22 -2.85 14.39
C TYR A 47 4.00 -3.23 15.23
N ALA A 48 4.19 -3.80 16.43
CA ALA A 48 3.09 -4.06 17.35
C ALA A 48 2.46 -2.77 17.90
N ASP A 49 3.27 -1.76 18.19
CA ASP A 49 2.80 -0.45 18.63
C ASP A 49 1.94 0.22 17.55
N TYR A 50 2.42 0.18 16.30
CA TYR A 50 1.68 0.67 15.15
C TYR A 50 0.39 -0.12 14.88
N LEU A 51 0.41 -1.45 15.05
CA LEU A 51 -0.79 -2.27 14.94
C LEU A 51 -1.85 -1.88 15.98
N ARG A 52 -1.43 -1.58 17.21
CA ARG A 52 -2.32 -1.09 18.28
C ARG A 52 -2.87 0.30 17.93
N TYR A 53 -2.02 1.19 17.43
CA TYR A 53 -2.41 2.52 16.99
C TYR A 53 -3.46 2.45 15.86
N LEU A 54 -3.24 1.60 14.86
CA LEU A 54 -4.14 1.38 13.72
C LEU A 54 -5.52 0.89 14.16
N LYS A 55 -5.57 -0.01 15.15
CA LYS A 55 -6.84 -0.50 15.73
C LYS A 55 -7.59 0.57 16.54
N ALA A 56 -6.86 1.44 17.23
CA ALA A 56 -7.44 2.51 18.03
C ALA A 56 -7.86 3.73 17.19
N HIS A 57 -7.20 3.97 16.05
CA HIS A 57 -7.42 5.16 15.21
C HIS A 57 -7.87 4.75 13.80
N PRO A 58 -9.18 4.58 13.56
CA PRO A 58 -9.68 4.21 12.23
C PRO A 58 -9.38 5.25 11.14
N ALA A 59 -9.10 6.50 11.52
CA ALA A 59 -8.65 7.55 10.61
C ALA A 59 -7.30 7.23 9.94
N GLU A 60 -6.46 6.36 10.52
CA GLU A 60 -5.18 5.94 9.96
C GLU A 60 -5.33 4.95 8.80
N ASN A 61 -6.51 4.34 8.63
CA ASN A 61 -6.76 3.35 7.57
C ASN A 61 -6.62 3.95 6.16
N GLU A 62 -7.12 5.16 5.95
CA GLU A 62 -7.06 5.84 4.66
C GLU A 62 -5.65 6.27 4.25
N PRO A 63 -4.85 6.94 5.10
CA PRO A 63 -3.48 7.29 4.75
C PRO A 63 -2.57 6.05 4.65
N LEU A 64 -2.84 4.98 5.41
CA LEU A 64 -2.18 3.69 5.19
C LEU A 64 -2.53 3.11 3.82
N ARG A 65 -3.80 3.13 3.43
CA ARG A 65 -4.24 2.71 2.08
C ARG A 65 -3.50 3.47 1.00
N ASN A 66 -3.48 4.80 1.08
CA ASN A 66 -2.79 5.66 0.12
C ASN A 66 -1.27 5.43 0.10
N ALA A 67 -0.66 5.08 1.23
CA ALA A 67 0.76 4.74 1.26
C ALA A 67 1.08 3.39 0.60
N LEU A 68 0.14 2.44 0.62
CA LEU A 68 0.29 1.11 0.03
C LEU A 68 -0.12 1.04 -1.43
N THR A 69 -1.09 1.86 -1.86
CA THR A 69 -1.53 1.95 -3.26
C THR A 69 -0.72 2.97 -4.03
N ILE A 70 -0.12 2.58 -5.15
CA ILE A 70 0.50 3.54 -6.09
C ILE A 70 -0.63 4.20 -6.88
N ASN A 71 -1.17 5.30 -6.38
CA ASN A 71 -2.17 6.11 -7.09
C ASN A 71 -1.50 7.08 -8.07
N VAL A 72 -0.48 6.64 -8.81
CA VAL A 72 0.14 7.45 -9.86
C VAL A 72 -0.54 7.09 -11.17
N THR A 73 -1.48 7.93 -11.59
CA THR A 73 -2.13 7.90 -12.90
C THR A 73 -1.85 9.21 -13.61
N GLU A 74 -1.55 9.16 -14.89
CA GLU A 74 -1.40 10.34 -15.75
C GLU A 74 -2.31 10.18 -16.98
N PHE A 75 -2.79 11.30 -17.52
CA PHE A 75 -3.57 11.30 -18.76
C PHE A 75 -2.67 10.85 -19.91
N PHE A 76 -3.12 9.85 -20.69
CA PHE A 76 -2.37 9.27 -21.81
C PHE A 76 -1.00 8.66 -21.42
N ARG A 77 -0.93 8.00 -20.26
CA ARG A 77 0.29 7.34 -19.74
C ARG A 77 1.05 6.51 -20.78
N ASP A 78 0.30 5.77 -21.58
CA ASP A 78 0.83 4.95 -22.67
C ASP A 78 0.26 5.46 -23.98
N LYS A 79 0.73 6.63 -24.43
CA LYS A 79 0.18 7.33 -25.60
C LYS A 79 0.07 6.44 -26.85
N GLU A 80 1.03 5.54 -27.05
CA GLU A 80 1.02 4.56 -28.16
C GLU A 80 -0.21 3.64 -28.12
N VAL A 81 -0.66 3.21 -26.94
CA VAL A 81 -1.89 2.41 -26.78
C VAL A 81 -3.12 3.22 -27.16
N PHE A 82 -3.15 4.50 -26.79
CA PHE A 82 -4.26 5.40 -27.16
C PHE A 82 -4.27 5.72 -28.67
N ASP A 83 -3.10 5.86 -29.30
CA ASP A 83 -2.98 6.00 -30.75
C ASP A 83 -3.45 4.73 -31.47
N GLU A 84 -3.14 3.54 -30.97
CA GLU A 84 -3.64 2.28 -31.54
C GLU A 84 -5.15 2.11 -31.38
N ILE A 85 -5.72 2.48 -30.22
CA ILE A 85 -7.17 2.50 -30.02
C ILE A 85 -7.84 3.43 -31.04
N LYS A 86 -7.26 4.61 -31.28
CA LYS A 86 -7.78 5.57 -32.26
C LYS A 86 -7.78 5.01 -33.69
N ASN A 87 -6.71 4.30 -34.07
CA ASN A 87 -6.54 3.84 -35.45
C ASN A 87 -7.24 2.51 -35.75
N THR A 88 -7.39 1.64 -34.74
CA THR A 88 -7.81 0.24 -34.95
C THR A 88 -9.17 -0.08 -34.36
N VAL A 89 -9.57 0.60 -33.28
CA VAL A 89 -10.78 0.25 -32.51
C VAL A 89 -11.92 1.24 -32.73
N LEU A 90 -11.62 2.52 -32.86
CA LEU A 90 -12.64 3.53 -33.10
C LEU A 90 -13.09 3.52 -34.57
N PRO A 91 -14.40 3.40 -34.87
CA PRO A 91 -14.91 3.57 -36.22
C PRO A 91 -14.74 5.03 -36.68
N ALA A 92 -14.58 5.22 -37.99
CA ALA A 92 -14.42 6.51 -38.64
C ALA A 92 -15.65 7.42 -38.51
#